data_AF-A0A7V0SR64-F1
#
_entry.id   AF-A0A7V0SR64-F1
#
_cell.length_a   1.000
_cell.length_b   1.000
_cell.length_c   1.000
_cell.angle_alpha   90.00
_cell.angle_beta   90.00
_cell.angle_gamma   90.00
#
_symmetry.space_group_name_H-M   'P 1'
#
loop_
_entity.id
_entity.type
_entity.pdbx_description
1 polymer ?
#
loop_
_entity_poly.entity_id
_entity_poly.type
_entity_poly.pdbx_seq_one_letter_code
_entity_poly.pdbx_strand_id
1 'polypeptide(L)'
;MGHTQKKFGAFSGVFTPSILTILGVIMYMRLGWVVGQVGLYVAIGIILIAHVISVTTALSISSIATDKKIKSGGIYYMLSRSLGLPMGGAIGLTLFVGTALSIALYIVGFTESFLALDAIRDFLHLEASIDSIRIVGTAVIIFLVILAFISTSLAIKIQFFILAAIALSLVSIFVGLFLNGNSGTAIHYTPIQEHESFAFIFAIFFPAVTGFTAGVAMSGDLKNPKKDIPKGVIMSVVIGLIVYLSLAIGLAYFIDADSLVNDSNILLKIAW
;
A
#
# COMPACT_ATOMS: atom_id res chain seq x y z
N MET A 1 -32.67 18.81 11.09
CA MET A 1 -31.81 19.50 10.10
C MET A 1 -30.80 18.49 9.58
N GLY A 2 -31.01 17.92 8.39
CA GLY A 2 -30.10 16.94 7.82
C GLY A 2 -28.83 17.63 7.34
N HIS A 3 -27.70 17.37 8.00
CA HIS A 3 -26.40 17.74 7.46
C HIS A 3 -26.29 17.12 6.06
N THR A 4 -26.30 17.96 5.02
CA THR A 4 -26.01 17.55 3.65
C THR A 4 -24.54 17.17 3.62
N GLN A 5 -24.23 15.90 3.91
CA GLN A 5 -22.86 15.38 3.83
C GLN A 5 -22.36 15.60 2.41
N LYS A 6 -21.26 16.37 2.31
CA LYS A 6 -20.62 16.70 1.05
C LYS A 6 -20.05 15.40 0.47
N LYS A 7 -20.71 14.86 -0.55
CA LYS A 7 -20.26 13.64 -1.23
C LYS A 7 -18.93 13.86 -1.96
N PHE A 8 -18.08 12.84 -1.98
CA PHE A 8 -16.72 12.89 -2.53
C PHE A 8 -16.71 12.63 -4.04
N GLY A 9 -15.66 13.09 -4.72
CA GLY A 9 -15.43 12.79 -6.14
C GLY A 9 -14.43 11.65 -6.32
N ALA A 10 -14.12 11.32 -7.58
CA ALA A 10 -13.14 10.29 -7.93
C ALA A 10 -11.78 10.48 -7.26
N PHE A 11 -11.28 11.72 -7.19
CA PHE A 11 -9.97 12.00 -6.60
C PHE A 11 -9.97 11.76 -5.08
N SER A 12 -10.82 12.50 -4.36
CA SER A 12 -10.82 12.51 -2.90
C SER A 12 -11.41 11.25 -2.24
N GLY A 13 -12.37 10.60 -2.91
CA GLY A 13 -13.09 9.46 -2.34
C GLY A 13 -12.67 8.10 -2.88
N VAL A 14 -11.84 8.04 -3.93
CA VAL A 14 -11.40 6.77 -4.51
C VAL A 14 -9.89 6.76 -4.72
N PHE A 15 -9.37 7.68 -5.53
CA PHE A 15 -7.94 7.69 -5.87
C PHE A 15 -7.05 7.88 -4.64
N THR A 16 -7.28 8.91 -3.82
CA THR A 16 -6.47 9.21 -2.63
C THR A 16 -6.41 8.03 -1.65
N PRO A 17 -7.53 7.47 -1.16
CA PRO A 17 -7.45 6.32 -0.25
C PRO A 17 -6.83 5.07 -0.92
N SER A 18 -7.08 4.85 -2.21
CA SER A 18 -6.48 3.73 -2.95
C SER A 18 -4.97 3.87 -3.09
N ILE A 19 -4.45 5.03 -3.53
CA ILE A 19 -3.02 5.23 -3.74
C ILE A 19 -2.25 5.24 -2.41
N LEU A 20 -2.84 5.78 -1.34
CA LEU A 20 -2.23 5.74 0.00
C LEU A 20 -2.06 4.31 0.53
N THR A 21 -2.98 3.41 0.16
CA THR A 21 -2.88 2.00 0.56
C THR A 21 -1.92 1.23 -0.34
N ILE A 22 -1.87 1.57 -1.64
CA ILE A 22 -0.91 0.99 -2.59
C ILE A 22 0.52 1.40 -2.22
N LEU A 23 0.77 2.68 -1.97
CA LEU A 23 2.08 3.24 -1.60
C LEU A 23 2.34 3.09 -0.09
N GLY A 24 2.11 1.89 0.45
CA GLY A 24 2.19 1.60 1.87
C GLY A 24 3.54 1.04 2.33
N VAL A 25 3.51 0.33 3.46
CA VAL A 25 4.66 -0.30 4.13
C VAL A 25 5.53 -1.13 3.19
N ILE A 26 4.93 -1.93 2.31
CA ILE A 26 5.67 -2.84 1.41
C ILE A 26 6.58 -2.05 0.46
N MET A 27 6.15 -0.87 0.00
CA MET A 27 6.99 0.00 -0.84
C MET A 27 8.27 0.42 -0.11
N TYR A 28 8.14 0.87 1.14
CA TYR A 28 9.27 1.40 1.90
C TYR A 28 10.19 0.32 2.45
N MET A 29 9.63 -0.82 2.87
CA MET A 29 10.36 -1.78 3.70
C MET A 29 10.73 -3.08 2.99
N ARG A 30 10.06 -3.41 1.89
CA ARG A 30 10.19 -4.71 1.25
C ARG A 30 10.56 -4.60 -0.23
N LEU A 31 10.27 -3.50 -0.92
CA LEU A 31 10.65 -3.33 -2.32
C LEU A 31 12.17 -3.43 -2.52
N GLY A 32 12.95 -2.79 -1.65
CA GLY A 32 14.43 -2.89 -1.66
C GLY A 32 14.89 -4.33 -1.54
N TRP A 33 14.40 -5.04 -0.53
CA TRP A 33 14.68 -6.46 -0.33
C TRP A 33 14.30 -7.34 -1.53
N VAL A 34 13.13 -7.12 -2.13
CA VAL A 34 12.70 -7.85 -3.34
C VAL A 34 13.68 -7.64 -4.49
N VAL A 35 14.07 -6.40 -4.76
CA VAL A 35 15.05 -6.07 -5.83
C VAL A 35 16.42 -6.66 -5.50
N GLY A 36 16.83 -6.62 -4.23
CA GLY A 36 18.06 -7.23 -3.75
C GLY A 36 18.10 -8.74 -3.95
N GLN A 37 17.03 -9.46 -3.62
CA GLN A 37 16.98 -10.92 -3.68
C GLN A 37 17.00 -11.47 -5.12
N VAL A 38 16.15 -10.95 -6.00
CA VAL A 38 15.93 -11.55 -7.34
C VAL A 38 16.54 -10.77 -8.49
N GLY A 39 17.16 -9.62 -8.20
CA GLY A 39 17.67 -8.71 -9.22
C GLY A 39 16.57 -7.98 -10.00
N LEU A 40 16.97 -7.01 -10.81
CA LEU A 40 16.05 -6.08 -11.47
C LEU A 40 15.03 -6.76 -12.40
N TYR A 41 15.46 -7.70 -13.26
CA TYR A 41 14.58 -8.27 -14.29
C TYR A 41 13.45 -9.10 -13.68
N VAL A 42 13.77 -9.94 -12.69
CA VAL A 42 12.77 -10.77 -12.01
C VAL A 42 11.89 -9.90 -11.11
N ALA A 43 12.43 -8.88 -10.45
CA ALA A 43 11.64 -7.92 -9.67
C ALA A 43 10.61 -7.17 -10.54
N ILE A 44 11.01 -6.71 -11.73
CA ILE A 44 10.08 -6.12 -12.70
C ILE A 44 9.01 -7.14 -13.11
N GLY A 45 9.39 -8.40 -13.36
CA GLY A 45 8.44 -9.47 -13.65
C GLY A 45 7.39 -9.66 -12.54
N ILE A 46 7.82 -9.69 -11.28
CA ILE A 46 6.94 -9.76 -10.10
C ILE A 46 5.98 -8.57 -10.07
N ILE A 47 6.51 -7.34 -10.23
CA ILE A 47 5.71 -6.12 -10.23
C ILE A 47 4.65 -6.17 -11.34
N LEU A 48 5.03 -6.56 -12.56
CA LEU A 48 4.11 -6.63 -13.70
C LEU A 48 3.02 -7.69 -13.51
N ILE A 49 3.38 -8.90 -13.07
CA ILE A 49 2.39 -9.96 -12.81
C ILE A 49 1.39 -9.52 -11.75
N ALA A 50 1.87 -8.96 -10.64
CA ALA A 50 1.03 -8.46 -9.57
C ALA A 50 0.08 -7.35 -10.06
N HIS A 51 0.58 -6.40 -10.86
CA HIS A 51 -0.25 -5.33 -11.41
C HIS A 51 -1.23 -5.81 -12.49
N VAL A 52 -0.90 -6.82 -13.29
CA VAL A 52 -1.87 -7.44 -14.23
C VAL A 52 -3.05 -8.03 -13.45
N ILE A 53 -2.80 -8.71 -12.34
CA ILE A 53 -3.86 -9.22 -11.45
C ILE A 53 -4.67 -8.06 -10.87
N SER A 54 -4.00 -6.99 -10.42
CA SER A 54 -4.66 -5.81 -9.85
C SER A 54 -5.52 -5.06 -10.88
N VAL A 55 -5.01 -4.82 -12.09
CA VAL A 55 -5.72 -4.14 -13.19
C VAL A 55 -6.92 -4.95 -13.66
N THR A 56 -6.78 -6.26 -13.85
CA THR A 56 -7.90 -7.11 -14.26
C THR A 56 -9.01 -7.15 -13.20
N THR A 57 -8.64 -7.17 -11.91
CA THR A 57 -9.60 -7.08 -10.80
C THR A 57 -10.26 -5.70 -10.72
N ALA A 58 -9.48 -4.63 -10.91
CA ALA A 58 -9.96 -3.25 -10.95
C ALA A 58 -10.96 -3.03 -12.10
N LEU A 59 -10.69 -3.55 -13.29
CA LEU A 59 -11.60 -3.50 -14.43
C LEU A 59 -12.90 -4.28 -14.16
N SER A 60 -12.79 -5.45 -13.54
CA SER A 60 -13.96 -6.27 -13.14
C SER A 60 -14.85 -5.51 -12.15
N ILE A 61 -14.27 -4.91 -11.11
CA ILE A 61 -15.01 -4.10 -10.14
C ILE A 61 -15.59 -2.84 -10.79
N SER A 62 -14.86 -2.22 -11.72
CA SER A 62 -15.34 -1.06 -12.47
C SER A 62 -16.58 -1.41 -13.32
N SER A 63 -16.57 -2.56 -13.99
CA SER A 63 -17.71 -3.06 -14.74
C SER A 63 -18.92 -3.27 -13.84
N ILE A 64 -18.72 -3.96 -12.70
CA ILE A 64 -19.77 -4.17 -11.68
C ILE A 64 -20.33 -2.85 -11.16
N ALA A 65 -19.47 -1.87 -10.92
CA ALA A 65 -19.86 -0.55 -10.43
C ALA A 65 -20.68 0.25 -11.45
N THR A 66 -20.46 0.04 -12.76
CA THR A 66 -21.21 0.72 -13.81
C THR A 66 -22.58 0.11 -14.09
N ASP A 67 -22.76 -1.19 -13.84
CA ASP A 67 -23.97 -1.94 -14.17
C ASP A 67 -25.17 -1.49 -13.31
N LYS A 68 -25.09 -1.60 -11.98
CA LYS A 68 -26.23 -1.38 -11.08
C LYS A 68 -26.23 -0.01 -10.40
N LYS A 69 -27.41 0.46 -9.95
CA LYS A 69 -27.50 1.67 -9.11
C LYS A 69 -26.85 1.38 -7.76
N ILE A 70 -25.62 1.86 -7.58
CA ILE A 70 -24.88 1.77 -6.32
C ILE A 70 -25.62 2.62 -5.27
N LYS A 71 -26.10 1.97 -4.21
CA LYS A 71 -26.61 2.63 -3.00
C LYS A 71 -25.52 2.65 -1.93
N SER A 72 -25.77 3.32 -0.82
CA SER A 72 -24.85 3.30 0.32
C SER A 72 -24.76 1.88 0.88
N GLY A 73 -23.58 1.26 0.81
CA GLY A 73 -23.37 -0.14 1.19
C GLY A 73 -22.00 -0.74 0.85
N GLY A 74 -21.09 0.01 0.20
CA GLY A 74 -19.72 -0.42 0.00
C GLY A 74 -19.55 -1.56 -1.02
N ILE A 75 -18.38 -2.20 -0.98
CA ILE A 75 -18.00 -3.29 -1.91
C ILE A 75 -18.95 -4.48 -1.79
N TYR A 76 -19.29 -4.91 -0.58
CA TYR A 76 -20.16 -6.05 -0.34
C TYR A 76 -21.56 -5.85 -0.96
N TYR A 77 -22.15 -4.67 -0.79
CA TYR A 77 -23.44 -4.35 -1.40
C TYR A 77 -23.38 -4.41 -2.93
N MET A 78 -22.32 -3.86 -3.53
CA MET A 78 -22.14 -3.90 -4.98
C MET A 78 -22.00 -5.33 -5.50
N LEU A 79 -21.21 -6.17 -4.84
CA LEU A 79 -20.97 -7.55 -5.24
C LEU A 79 -22.21 -8.44 -5.06
N SER A 80 -22.82 -8.43 -3.88
CA SER A 80 -24.01 -9.26 -3.58
C SER A 80 -25.19 -8.96 -4.49
N ARG A 81 -25.38 -7.68 -4.89
CA ARG A 81 -26.45 -7.31 -5.80
C ARG A 81 -26.14 -7.61 -7.27
N SER A 82 -24.88 -7.69 -7.65
CA SER A 82 -24.45 -7.92 -9.03
C SER A 82 -24.28 -9.40 -9.34
N LEU A 83 -23.65 -10.15 -8.43
CA LEU A 83 -23.28 -11.57 -8.59
C LEU A 83 -24.22 -12.54 -7.84
N GLY A 84 -25.15 -12.02 -7.03
CA GLY A 84 -26.03 -12.82 -6.19
C GLY A 84 -25.48 -13.06 -4.79
N LEU A 85 -26.34 -13.49 -3.88
CA LEU A 85 -26.03 -13.61 -2.45
C LEU A 85 -24.92 -14.65 -2.15
N PRO A 86 -24.90 -15.86 -2.75
CA PRO A 86 -23.85 -16.84 -2.43
C PRO A 86 -22.45 -16.36 -2.83
N MET A 87 -22.31 -15.81 -4.04
CA MET A 87 -21.03 -15.30 -4.54
C MET A 87 -20.62 -14.01 -3.82
N GLY A 88 -21.56 -13.08 -3.60
CA GLY A 88 -21.30 -11.87 -2.84
C GLY A 88 -20.90 -12.14 -1.38
N GLY A 89 -21.51 -13.13 -0.74
CA GLY A 89 -21.17 -13.60 0.61
C GLY A 89 -19.77 -14.17 0.69
N ALA A 90 -19.42 -15.08 -0.22
CA ALA A 90 -18.10 -15.70 -0.27
C ALA A 90 -16.99 -14.64 -0.47
N ILE A 91 -17.13 -13.79 -1.50
CA ILE A 91 -16.14 -12.73 -1.77
C ILE A 91 -16.09 -11.72 -0.62
N GLY A 92 -17.25 -11.37 -0.04
CA GLY A 92 -17.34 -10.45 1.09
C GLY A 92 -16.57 -10.94 2.32
N LEU A 93 -16.71 -12.23 2.65
CA LEU A 93 -15.98 -12.84 3.76
C LEU A 93 -14.46 -12.86 3.50
N THR A 94 -14.04 -13.22 2.29
CA THR A 94 -12.61 -13.20 1.91
C THR A 94 -12.02 -11.80 2.00
N LEU A 95 -12.73 -10.78 1.50
CA LEU A 95 -12.30 -9.38 1.61
C LEU A 95 -12.23 -8.93 3.07
N PHE A 96 -13.21 -9.31 3.90
CA PHE A 96 -13.19 -9.00 5.32
C PHE A 96 -11.93 -9.56 6.02
N VAL A 97 -11.66 -10.87 5.86
CA VAL A 97 -10.46 -11.49 6.45
C VAL A 97 -9.18 -10.88 5.89
N GLY A 98 -9.11 -10.68 4.57
CA GLY A 98 -7.94 -10.08 3.91
C GLY A 98 -7.65 -8.66 4.41
N THR A 99 -8.67 -7.83 4.57
CA THR A 99 -8.51 -6.46 5.10
C THR A 99 -8.11 -6.47 6.59
N ALA A 100 -8.66 -7.37 7.41
CA ALA A 100 -8.26 -7.52 8.81
C ALA A 100 -6.77 -7.88 8.94
N LEU A 101 -6.30 -8.85 8.15
CA LEU A 101 -4.89 -9.22 8.11
C LEU A 101 -4.00 -8.09 7.55
N SER A 102 -4.51 -7.32 6.58
CA SER A 102 -3.78 -6.17 6.04
C SER A 102 -3.60 -5.07 7.07
N ILE A 103 -4.60 -4.82 7.94
CA ILE A 103 -4.45 -3.87 9.06
C ILE A 103 -3.32 -4.32 9.99
N ALA A 104 -3.25 -5.61 10.33
CA ALA A 104 -2.17 -6.13 11.15
C ALA A 104 -0.80 -5.96 10.47
N LEU A 105 -0.68 -6.26 9.18
CA LEU A 105 0.52 -6.03 8.38
C LEU A 105 0.97 -4.55 8.44
N TYR A 106 0.06 -3.61 8.23
CA TYR A 106 0.39 -2.18 8.26
C TYR A 106 0.81 -1.69 9.63
N ILE A 107 0.19 -2.20 10.70
CA ILE A 107 0.56 -1.85 12.08
C ILE A 107 1.95 -2.38 12.42
N VAL A 108 2.25 -3.63 12.06
CA VAL A 108 3.58 -4.22 12.30
C VAL A 108 4.66 -3.43 11.55
N GLY A 109 4.44 -3.12 10.28
CA GLY A 109 5.40 -2.33 9.50
C GLY A 109 5.58 -0.90 10.01
N PHE A 110 4.48 -0.26 10.43
CA PHE A 110 4.55 1.04 11.10
C PHE A 110 5.41 0.94 12.37
N THR A 111 5.18 -0.06 13.23
CA THR A 111 5.91 -0.22 14.48
C THR A 111 7.39 -0.53 14.25
N GLU A 112 7.72 -1.36 13.25
CA GLU A 112 9.10 -1.66 12.86
C GLU A 112 9.82 -0.37 12.38
N SER A 113 9.15 0.45 11.56
CA SER A 113 9.69 1.75 11.12
C SER A 113 9.79 2.77 12.28
N PHE A 114 8.82 2.76 13.19
CA PHE A 114 8.75 3.69 14.33
C PHE A 114 9.86 3.40 15.35
N LEU A 115 10.13 2.13 15.65
CA LEU A 115 11.20 1.70 16.54
C LEU A 115 12.60 1.73 15.90
N ALA A 116 12.68 1.88 14.58
CA ALA A 116 13.95 2.08 13.88
C ALA A 116 14.58 3.46 14.15
N LEU A 117 13.82 4.40 14.72
CA LEU A 117 14.31 5.73 15.08
C LEU A 117 14.86 5.73 16.51
N ASP A 118 16.16 6.00 16.67
CA ASP A 118 16.84 5.97 17.97
C ASP A 118 16.18 6.91 19.01
N ALA A 119 15.74 8.10 18.60
CA ALA A 119 15.06 9.05 19.48
C ALA A 119 13.77 8.49 20.11
N ILE A 120 13.05 7.65 19.39
CA ILE A 120 11.82 7.01 19.89
C ILE A 120 12.17 5.86 20.83
N ARG A 121 13.20 5.09 20.46
CA ARG A 121 13.71 3.99 21.27
C ARG A 121 14.15 4.47 22.65
N ASP A 122 14.90 5.57 22.67
CA ASP A 122 15.41 6.18 23.89
C ASP A 122 14.29 6.79 24.73
N PHE A 123 13.28 7.40 24.09
CA PHE A 123 12.11 7.95 24.79
C PHE A 123 11.23 6.87 25.45
N LEU A 124 11.08 5.72 24.79
CA LEU A 124 10.27 4.60 25.31
C LEU A 124 11.06 3.63 26.20
N HIS A 125 12.39 3.76 26.27
CA HIS A 125 13.28 2.83 26.97
C HIS A 125 13.07 1.36 26.56
N LEU A 126 12.77 1.12 25.28
CA LEU A 126 12.54 -0.22 24.73
C LEU A 126 13.68 -0.59 23.78
N GLU A 127 14.08 -1.85 23.71
CA GLU A 127 15.01 -2.29 22.66
C GLU A 127 14.28 -2.56 21.33
N ALA A 128 15.00 -2.57 20.21
CA ALA A 128 14.44 -2.97 18.91
C ALA A 128 14.29 -4.51 18.85
N SER A 129 13.39 -5.05 19.68
CA SER A 129 13.10 -6.47 19.79
C SER A 129 11.70 -6.82 19.25
N ILE A 130 11.47 -8.10 18.96
CA ILE A 130 10.16 -8.61 18.53
C ILE A 130 9.08 -8.31 19.58
N ASP A 131 9.41 -8.38 20.86
CA ASP A 131 8.46 -8.12 21.94
C ASP A 131 8.09 -6.64 22.03
N SER A 132 9.05 -5.73 21.79
CA SER A 132 8.77 -4.30 21.67
C SER A 132 7.82 -3.99 20.51
N ILE A 133 8.00 -4.66 19.36
CA ILE A 133 7.08 -4.53 18.21
C ILE A 133 5.67 -4.97 18.59
N ARG A 134 5.53 -6.08 19.33
CA ARG A 134 4.22 -6.58 19.79
C ARG A 134 3.55 -5.62 20.76
N ILE A 135 4.30 -5.08 21.73
CA ILE A 135 3.76 -4.16 22.75
C ILE A 135 3.30 -2.87 22.09
N VAL A 136 4.16 -2.21 21.31
CA VAL A 136 3.84 -0.95 20.64
C VAL A 136 2.74 -1.16 19.59
N GLY A 137 2.79 -2.24 18.81
CA GLY A 137 1.74 -2.58 17.85
C GLY A 137 0.37 -2.80 18.50
N THR A 138 0.32 -3.44 19.68
CA THR A 138 -0.91 -3.61 20.46
C THR A 138 -1.44 -2.28 20.99
N ALA A 139 -0.56 -1.38 21.45
CA ALA A 139 -0.97 -0.04 21.87
C ALA A 139 -1.53 0.78 20.69
N VAL A 140 -0.87 0.70 19.53
CA VAL A 140 -1.29 1.40 18.29
C VAL A 140 -2.65 0.90 17.81
N ILE A 141 -2.89 -0.42 17.77
CA ILE A 141 -4.20 -0.93 17.31
C ILE A 141 -5.34 -0.50 18.25
N ILE A 142 -5.12 -0.53 19.58
CA ILE A 142 -6.13 -0.06 20.55
C ILE A 142 -6.43 1.42 20.32
N PHE A 143 -5.40 2.24 20.12
CA PHE A 143 -5.55 3.66 19.81
C PHE A 143 -6.32 3.90 18.50
N LEU A 144 -5.96 3.18 17.43
CA LEU A 144 -6.65 3.29 16.13
C LEU A 144 -8.12 2.85 16.22
N VAL A 145 -8.44 1.82 17.02
CA VAL A 145 -9.81 1.39 17.27
C VAL A 145 -10.60 2.49 18.00
N ILE A 146 -10.03 3.09 19.05
CA ILE A 146 -10.66 4.22 19.76
C ILE A 146 -10.92 5.39 18.81
N LEU A 147 -9.93 5.77 17.98
CA LEU A 147 -10.09 6.82 16.98
C LEU A 147 -11.19 6.51 15.96
N ALA A 148 -11.27 5.25 15.52
CA ALA A 148 -12.30 4.81 14.58
C ALA A 148 -13.72 4.95 15.15
N PHE A 149 -13.90 4.78 16.46
CA PHE A 149 -15.18 5.02 17.14
C PHE A 149 -15.53 6.51 17.27
N ILE A 150 -14.53 7.41 17.37
CA ILE A 150 -14.78 8.84 17.61
C ILE A 150 -15.17 9.59 16.33
N SER A 151 -14.42 9.45 15.23
CA SER A 151 -14.71 10.21 14.01
C SER A 151 -14.09 9.63 12.75
N THR A 152 -14.94 9.12 11.85
CA THR A 152 -14.55 8.73 10.49
C THR A 152 -14.27 9.94 9.58
N SER A 153 -14.83 11.11 9.89
CA SER A 153 -14.66 12.33 9.09
C SER A 153 -13.27 12.95 9.19
N LEU A 154 -12.56 12.70 10.30
CA LEU A 154 -11.20 13.17 10.51
C LEU A 154 -10.21 12.48 9.57
N ALA A 155 -10.39 11.16 9.33
CA ALA A 155 -9.55 10.37 8.45
C ALA A 155 -9.47 10.96 7.02
N ILE A 156 -10.58 11.49 6.52
CA ILE A 156 -10.68 12.07 5.16
C ILE A 156 -9.96 13.42 5.03
N LYS A 157 -9.75 14.14 6.15
CA LYS A 157 -8.90 15.34 6.13
C LYS A 157 -7.43 14.95 6.21
N ILE A 158 -7.10 14.00 7.09
CA ILE A 158 -5.73 13.53 7.32
C ILE A 158 -5.14 12.88 6.05
N GLN A 159 -5.93 12.16 5.24
CA GLN A 159 -5.42 11.50 4.03
C GLN A 159 -4.72 12.46 3.05
N PHE A 160 -5.13 13.74 2.97
CA PHE A 160 -4.46 14.71 2.08
C PHE A 160 -3.09 15.11 2.62
N PHE A 161 -2.97 15.22 3.95
CA PHE A 161 -1.69 15.45 4.60
C PHE A 161 -0.75 14.24 4.39
N ILE A 162 -1.26 13.02 4.56
CA ILE A 162 -0.49 11.80 4.30
C ILE A 162 -0.06 11.73 2.83
N LEU A 163 -0.94 12.07 1.89
CA LEU A 163 -0.61 12.06 0.47
C LEU A 163 0.51 13.04 0.15
N ALA A 164 0.47 14.25 0.72
CA ALA A 164 1.54 15.21 0.59
C ALA A 164 2.86 14.71 1.20
N ALA A 165 2.80 14.07 2.37
CA ALA A 165 3.98 13.48 3.01
C ALA A 165 4.60 12.35 2.18
N ILE A 166 3.78 11.46 1.60
CA ILE A 166 4.26 10.40 0.68
C ILE A 166 4.86 11.01 -0.58
N ALA A 167 4.22 12.03 -1.16
CA ALA A 167 4.76 12.69 -2.35
C ALA A 167 6.12 13.34 -2.07
N LEU A 168 6.26 14.04 -0.94
CA LEU A 168 7.53 14.61 -0.49
C LEU A 168 8.58 13.53 -0.22
N SER A 169 8.18 12.43 0.42
CA SER A 169 9.06 11.29 0.68
C SER A 169 9.57 10.65 -0.60
N LEU A 170 8.72 10.46 -1.62
CA LEU A 170 9.15 9.97 -2.93
C LEU A 170 10.15 10.91 -3.59
N VAL A 171 9.91 12.23 -3.54
CA VAL A 171 10.87 13.22 -4.06
C VAL A 171 12.21 13.14 -3.32
N SER A 172 12.18 13.08 -1.99
CA SER A 172 13.39 12.92 -1.16
C SER A 172 14.14 11.63 -1.47
N ILE A 173 13.44 10.50 -1.65
CA ILE A 173 14.05 9.22 -2.04
C ILE A 173 14.70 9.33 -3.42
N PHE A 174 14.02 9.88 -4.42
CA PHE A 174 14.61 10.02 -5.76
C PHE A 174 15.84 10.93 -5.74
N VAL A 175 15.75 12.08 -5.06
CA VAL A 175 16.90 12.99 -4.90
C VAL A 175 18.05 12.29 -4.17
N GLY A 176 17.75 11.56 -3.09
CA GLY A 176 18.71 10.77 -2.33
C GLY A 176 19.39 9.69 -3.15
N LEU A 177 18.67 8.99 -4.03
CA LEU A 177 19.23 8.01 -4.96
C LEU A 177 20.24 8.66 -5.93
N PHE A 178 19.97 9.86 -6.44
CA PHE A 178 20.88 10.54 -7.36
C PHE A 178 22.10 11.17 -6.67
N LEU A 179 21.94 11.66 -5.43
CA LEU A 179 23.01 12.33 -4.69
C LEU A 179 23.91 11.36 -3.92
N ASN A 180 23.31 10.35 -3.28
CA ASN A 180 23.98 9.38 -2.40
C ASN A 180 24.18 8.01 -3.06
N GLY A 181 23.68 7.83 -4.29
CA GLY A 181 23.82 6.57 -5.02
C GLY A 181 25.27 6.29 -5.40
N ASN A 182 25.80 5.17 -4.90
CA ASN A 182 27.12 4.69 -5.29
C ASN A 182 27.05 4.18 -6.73
N SER A 183 27.27 5.08 -7.69
CA SER A 183 27.23 4.81 -9.14
C SER A 183 28.37 3.87 -9.64
N GLY A 184 29.03 3.14 -8.73
CA GLY A 184 30.27 2.41 -8.98
C GLY A 184 30.23 0.90 -8.76
N THR A 185 29.12 0.32 -8.27
CA THR A 185 28.98 -1.15 -8.14
C THR A 185 28.12 -1.72 -9.27
N ALA A 186 28.47 -2.92 -9.72
CA ALA A 186 27.87 -3.56 -10.88
C ALA A 186 26.34 -3.71 -10.71
N ILE A 187 25.59 -3.30 -11.72
CA ILE A 187 24.13 -3.33 -11.71
C ILE A 187 23.63 -4.75 -11.41
N HIS A 188 22.78 -4.88 -10.40
CA HIS A 188 22.29 -6.18 -9.94
C HIS A 188 21.14 -6.69 -10.84
N TYR A 189 21.52 -7.26 -11.98
CA TYR A 189 20.57 -7.79 -12.96
C TYR A 189 20.06 -9.19 -12.64
N THR A 190 20.86 -10.00 -11.96
CA THR A 190 20.61 -11.44 -11.73
C THR A 190 20.34 -11.71 -10.26
N PRO A 191 19.59 -12.77 -9.92
CA PRO A 191 19.40 -13.19 -8.52
C PRO A 191 20.72 -13.52 -7.82
N ILE A 192 20.75 -13.35 -6.50
CA ILE A 192 21.87 -13.80 -5.66
C ILE A 192 21.88 -15.33 -5.63
N GLN A 193 23.06 -15.93 -5.42
CA GLN A 193 23.23 -17.39 -5.41
C GLN A 193 22.30 -18.10 -4.42
N GLU A 194 22.04 -17.50 -3.25
CA GLU A 194 21.04 -17.95 -2.28
C GLU A 194 19.88 -16.94 -2.23
N HIS A 195 18.87 -17.16 -3.06
CA HIS A 195 17.66 -16.35 -3.09
C HIS A 195 16.46 -17.19 -2.67
N GLU A 196 15.51 -16.53 -2.02
CA GLU A 196 14.24 -17.16 -1.67
C GLU A 196 13.43 -17.55 -2.92
N SER A 197 12.51 -18.52 -2.76
CA SER A 197 11.69 -18.97 -3.87
C SER A 197 10.85 -17.83 -4.48
N PHE A 198 10.67 -17.84 -5.81
CA PHE A 198 9.83 -16.85 -6.50
C PHE A 198 8.44 -16.70 -5.86
N ALA A 199 7.82 -17.82 -5.47
CA ALA A 199 6.49 -17.83 -4.86
C ALA A 199 6.48 -17.10 -3.50
N PHE A 200 7.52 -17.26 -2.69
CA PHE A 200 7.66 -16.60 -1.39
C PHE A 200 7.83 -15.08 -1.56
N ILE A 201 8.72 -14.66 -2.47
CA ILE A 201 8.98 -13.24 -2.74
C ILE A 201 7.74 -12.58 -3.35
N PHE A 202 7.06 -13.26 -4.27
CA PHE A 202 5.78 -12.80 -4.81
C PHE A 202 4.73 -12.64 -3.70
N ALA A 203 4.63 -13.58 -2.75
CA ALA A 203 3.69 -13.49 -1.64
C ALA A 203 3.98 -12.32 -0.68
N ILE A 204 5.25 -11.97 -0.46
CA ILE A 204 5.65 -10.78 0.31
C ILE A 204 5.30 -9.50 -0.43
N PHE A 205 5.51 -9.46 -1.75
CA PHE A 205 5.26 -8.28 -2.57
C PHE A 205 3.76 -8.05 -2.84
N PHE A 206 2.98 -9.12 -3.07
CA PHE A 206 1.60 -9.03 -3.55
C PHE A 206 0.68 -8.10 -2.76
N PRO A 207 0.74 -8.03 -1.41
CA PRO A 207 -0.05 -7.07 -0.65
C PRO A 207 0.13 -5.60 -1.07
N ALA A 208 1.26 -5.22 -1.68
CA ALA A 208 1.50 -3.88 -2.23
C ALA A 208 0.45 -3.43 -3.25
N VAL A 209 -0.09 -4.35 -4.05
CA VAL A 209 -0.96 -4.00 -5.19
C VAL A 209 -2.46 -4.18 -4.90
N THR A 210 -2.82 -4.65 -3.71
CA THR A 210 -4.22 -4.96 -3.33
C THR A 210 -4.95 -3.76 -2.70
N GLY A 211 -4.23 -2.67 -2.41
CA GLY A 211 -4.73 -1.51 -1.69
C GLY A 211 -5.83 -0.70 -2.40
N PHE A 212 -6.06 -0.91 -3.69
CA PHE A 212 -7.07 -0.16 -4.45
C PHE A 212 -8.50 -0.35 -3.91
N THR A 213 -8.74 -1.44 -3.17
CA THR A 213 -10.03 -1.75 -2.54
C THR A 213 -10.48 -0.70 -1.52
N ALA A 214 -9.55 0.03 -0.89
CA ALA A 214 -9.86 1.11 0.06
C ALA A 214 -10.76 2.19 -0.54
N GLY A 215 -10.48 2.63 -1.78
CA GLY A 215 -11.31 3.61 -2.49
C GLY A 215 -12.68 3.07 -2.91
N VAL A 216 -12.78 1.77 -3.19
CA VAL A 216 -14.06 1.13 -3.55
C VAL A 216 -14.98 1.00 -2.32
N ALA A 217 -14.41 0.85 -1.13
CA ALA A 217 -15.14 0.77 0.13
C ALA A 217 -15.92 2.05 0.42
N MET A 218 -15.44 3.22 -0.03
CA MET A 218 -16.11 4.52 0.12
C MET A 218 -17.23 4.78 -0.90
N SER A 219 -17.63 3.77 -1.68
CA SER A 219 -18.62 3.91 -2.77
C SER A 219 -19.97 4.52 -2.37
N GLY A 220 -20.38 4.39 -1.10
CA GLY A 220 -21.61 5.02 -0.58
C GLY A 220 -21.53 6.55 -0.43
N ASP A 221 -20.32 7.07 -0.25
CA ASP A 221 -20.03 8.48 0.03
C ASP A 221 -19.67 9.27 -1.23
N LEU A 222 -19.63 8.62 -2.39
CA LEU A 222 -19.29 9.24 -3.67
C LEU A 222 -20.48 9.97 -4.29
N LYS A 223 -20.18 11.07 -5.00
CA LYS A 223 -21.15 11.87 -5.76
C LYS A 223 -21.70 11.07 -6.94
N ASN A 224 -20.82 10.44 -7.72
CA ASN A 224 -21.18 9.63 -8.88
C ASN A 224 -20.41 8.30 -8.88
N PRO A 225 -20.79 7.31 -8.05
CA PRO A 225 -20.04 6.05 -7.92
C PRO A 225 -19.75 5.35 -9.26
N LYS A 226 -20.70 5.36 -10.19
CA LYS A 226 -20.56 4.77 -11.54
C LYS A 226 -19.42 5.36 -12.37
N LYS A 227 -19.08 6.64 -12.16
CA LYS A 227 -18.01 7.35 -12.88
C LYS A 227 -16.75 7.48 -12.04
N ASP A 228 -16.92 7.66 -10.73
CA ASP A 228 -15.84 7.97 -9.81
C ASP A 228 -15.01 6.74 -9.46
N ILE A 229 -15.65 5.56 -9.30
CA ILE A 229 -14.94 4.30 -9.00
C ILE A 229 -14.01 3.90 -10.14
N PRO A 230 -14.48 3.76 -11.41
CA PRO A 230 -13.59 3.32 -12.48
C PRO A 230 -12.39 4.25 -12.69
N LYS A 231 -12.63 5.56 -12.66
CA LYS A 231 -11.57 6.55 -12.83
C LYS A 231 -10.56 6.51 -11.69
N GLY A 232 -11.03 6.50 -10.44
CA GLY A 232 -10.15 6.54 -9.28
C GLY A 232 -9.32 5.27 -9.11
N VAL A 233 -9.95 4.10 -9.26
CA VAL A 233 -9.26 2.81 -9.11
C VAL A 233 -8.21 2.64 -10.21
N ILE A 234 -8.56 2.79 -11.49
CA ILE A 234 -7.61 2.60 -12.59
C ILE A 234 -6.44 3.58 -12.46
N MET A 235 -6.72 4.86 -12.17
CA MET A 235 -5.68 5.86 -11.97
C MET A 235 -4.75 5.51 -10.81
N SER A 236 -5.27 5.00 -9.69
CA SER A 236 -4.45 4.60 -8.54
C SER A 236 -3.54 3.41 -8.85
N VAL A 237 -4.05 2.40 -9.58
CA VAL A 237 -3.27 1.21 -9.95
C VAL A 237 -2.18 1.56 -10.97
N VAL A 238 -2.50 2.38 -11.96
CA VAL A 238 -1.53 2.80 -12.99
C VAL A 238 -0.44 3.69 -12.39
N ILE A 239 -0.80 4.67 -11.56
CA ILE A 239 0.20 5.51 -10.88
C ILE A 239 1.05 4.68 -9.92
N GLY A 240 0.44 3.75 -9.18
CA GLY A 240 1.15 2.78 -8.36
C GLY A 240 2.19 2.00 -9.16
N LEU A 241 1.82 1.46 -10.31
CA LEU A 241 2.73 0.72 -11.20
C LEU A 241 3.94 1.57 -11.60
N ILE A 242 3.69 2.82 -12.02
CA ILE A 242 4.76 3.73 -12.44
C ILE A 242 5.72 3.99 -11.29
N VAL A 243 5.20 4.25 -10.08
CA VAL A 243 6.04 4.50 -8.89
C VAL A 243 6.86 3.25 -8.54
N TYR A 244 6.23 2.07 -8.49
CA TYR A 244 6.93 0.82 -8.18
C TYR A 244 8.02 0.47 -9.18
N LEU A 245 7.76 0.62 -10.49
CA LEU A 245 8.79 0.39 -11.51
C LEU A 245 9.93 1.40 -11.41
N SER A 246 9.60 2.68 -11.22
CA SER A 246 10.61 3.74 -11.12
C SER A 246 11.52 3.54 -9.91
N LEU A 247 10.95 3.17 -8.76
CA LEU A 247 11.71 2.83 -7.56
C LEU A 247 12.53 1.56 -7.74
N ALA A 248 11.96 0.48 -8.29
CA ALA A 248 12.70 -0.77 -8.51
C ALA A 248 13.93 -0.57 -9.41
N ILE A 249 13.75 0.22 -10.49
CA ILE A 249 14.86 0.62 -11.36
C ILE A 249 15.85 1.48 -10.57
N GLY A 250 15.41 2.55 -9.90
CA GLY A 250 16.32 3.41 -9.14
C GLY A 250 17.14 2.65 -8.09
N LEU A 251 16.51 1.77 -7.31
CA LEU A 251 17.16 0.95 -6.30
C LEU A 251 18.23 0.03 -6.92
N ALA A 252 17.93 -0.62 -8.05
CA ALA A 252 18.88 -1.54 -8.71
C ALA A 252 20.08 -0.85 -9.37
N TYR A 253 19.94 0.43 -9.76
CA TYR A 253 21.01 1.19 -10.42
C TYR A 253 21.90 1.96 -9.43
N PHE A 254 21.36 2.41 -8.29
CA PHE A 254 22.05 3.33 -7.40
C PHE A 254 22.46 2.71 -6.05
N ILE A 255 22.00 1.49 -5.73
CA ILE A 255 22.26 0.85 -4.45
C ILE A 255 22.82 -0.56 -4.67
N ASP A 256 23.77 -0.91 -3.83
CA ASP A 256 24.37 -2.25 -3.80
C ASP A 256 23.40 -3.33 -3.29
N ALA A 257 23.45 -4.51 -3.92
CA ALA A 257 22.54 -5.63 -3.64
C ALA A 257 22.61 -6.13 -2.20
N ASP A 258 23.81 -6.19 -1.60
CA ASP A 258 23.98 -6.67 -0.22
C ASP A 258 23.31 -5.70 0.77
N SER A 259 23.36 -4.41 0.49
CA SER A 259 22.67 -3.40 1.30
C SER A 259 21.16 -3.51 1.17
N LEU A 260 20.65 -3.77 -0.04
CA LEU A 260 19.21 -3.97 -0.28
C LEU A 260 18.65 -5.20 0.43
N VAL A 261 19.43 -6.28 0.55
CA VAL A 261 18.98 -7.51 1.22
C VAL A 261 19.05 -7.39 2.73
N ASN A 262 20.12 -6.82 3.26
CA ASN A 262 20.36 -6.83 4.70
C ASN A 262 19.67 -5.68 5.44
N ASP A 263 19.30 -4.60 4.75
CA ASP A 263 18.68 -3.43 5.35
C ASP A 263 17.27 -3.17 4.81
N SER A 264 16.26 -3.61 5.56
CA SER A 264 14.86 -3.35 5.23
C SER A 264 14.50 -1.86 5.31
N ASN A 265 15.28 -1.03 6.00
CA ASN A 265 15.01 0.41 6.15
C ASN A 265 15.95 1.26 5.27
N ILE A 266 16.55 0.67 4.24
CA ILE A 266 17.52 1.36 3.37
C ILE A 266 16.96 2.63 2.73
N LEU A 267 15.66 2.64 2.39
CA LEU A 267 15.00 3.82 1.84
C LEU A 267 14.95 4.98 2.83
N LEU A 268 14.85 4.71 4.14
CA LEU A 268 14.89 5.72 5.19
C LEU A 268 16.30 6.34 5.32
N LYS A 269 17.35 5.54 5.11
CA LYS A 269 18.74 6.00 5.22
C LYS A 269 19.22 6.80 3.99
N ILE A 270 18.63 6.54 2.83
CA ILE A 270 18.99 7.19 1.57
C ILE A 270 18.23 8.50 1.36
N ALA A 271 17.04 8.61 1.94
CA ALA A 271 16.23 9.82 1.89
C ALA A 271 17.02 11.03 2.43
N TRP A 272 16.91 12.15 1.71
CA TRP A 272 17.49 13.45 2.05
C TRP A 272 16.54 14.28 2.91
#